data_AF-X1TQK2-F1
#
_entry.id   AF-X1TQK2-F1
#
_cell.length_a   1.000
_cell.length_b   1.000
_cell.length_c   1.000
_cell.angle_alpha   90.00
_cell.angle_beta   90.00
_cell.angle_gamma   90.00
#
_symmetry.space_group_name_H-M   'P 1'
#
loop_
_entity.id
_entity.type
_entity.pdbx_description
1 polymer ?
#
loop_
_entity_poly.entity_id
_entity_poly.type
_entity_poly.pdbx_seq_one_letter_code
_entity_poly.pdbx_strand_id
1 'polypeptide(L)'
;LKYGGGQRRVDLDEAVLPKDNDTSLDDLIALDEALKKLAKEDLVKAELVKLRYFAGLTVEQAAEILEISRATAARYWTYARACLFHEIKKGDIGNSG
;
A
#
# COMPACT_ATOMS: atom_id res chain seq x y z
N LEU A 1 -25.84 -15.83 -23.27
CA LEU A 1 -25.85 -15.89 -21.79
C LEU A 1 -25.18 -14.64 -21.25
N LYS A 2 -25.79 -14.03 -20.24
CA LYS A 2 -25.55 -12.67 -19.74
C LYS A 2 -24.97 -12.78 -18.32
N TYR A 3 -23.74 -12.34 -18.12
CA TYR A 3 -23.22 -11.90 -16.82
C TYR A 3 -22.87 -10.42 -17.03
N GLY A 4 -23.52 -9.43 -16.43
CA GLY A 4 -23.97 -9.39 -15.04
C GLY A 4 -22.86 -8.75 -14.23
N GLY A 5 -22.95 -7.43 -13.98
CA GLY A 5 -22.12 -6.76 -12.99
C GLY A 5 -21.45 -5.49 -13.48
N GLY A 6 -22.24 -4.42 -13.63
CA GLY A 6 -21.74 -3.04 -13.65
C GLY A 6 -21.17 -2.64 -12.29
N GLN A 7 -20.15 -3.35 -11.83
CA GLN A 7 -19.31 -2.91 -10.73
C GLN A 7 -18.44 -1.81 -11.32
N ARG A 8 -18.91 -0.57 -11.19
CA ARG A 8 -18.02 0.58 -11.10
C ARG A 8 -17.18 0.32 -9.86
N ARG A 9 -16.13 -0.49 -10.01
CA ARG A 9 -15.11 -0.66 -8.99
C ARG A 9 -14.56 0.75 -8.85
N VAL A 10 -14.97 1.41 -7.78
CA VAL A 10 -14.24 2.58 -7.31
C VAL A 10 -12.83 2.02 -7.13
N ASP A 11 -11.89 2.51 -7.94
CA ASP A 11 -10.46 2.22 -7.81
C ASP A 11 -10.05 2.67 -6.41
N LEU A 12 -10.28 1.80 -5.43
CA LEU A 12 -9.85 1.96 -4.04
C LEU A 12 -8.31 2.04 -3.98
N ASP A 13 -7.67 1.66 -5.08
CA ASP A 13 -6.27 1.87 -5.41
C ASP A 13 -5.88 3.34 -5.50
N GLU A 14 -6.76 4.17 -6.05
CA GLU A 14 -6.39 5.49 -6.53
C GLU A 14 -6.54 6.59 -5.45
N ALA A 15 -7.25 6.31 -4.36
CA ALA A 15 -7.51 7.26 -3.28
C ALA A 15 -6.41 7.33 -2.19
N VAL A 16 -5.32 6.56 -2.32
CA VAL A 16 -4.33 6.40 -1.23
C VAL A 16 -2.88 6.52 -1.70
N LEU A 17 -2.60 6.23 -2.99
CA LEU A 17 -1.33 6.68 -3.54
C LEU A 17 -1.32 8.20 -3.47
N PRO A 18 -0.21 8.84 -3.05
CA PRO A 18 -0.07 10.27 -3.16
C PRO A 18 -0.24 10.59 -4.64
N LYS A 19 -1.44 11.05 -4.99
CA LYS A 19 -1.65 11.75 -6.23
C LYS A 19 -0.89 13.04 -6.03
N ASP A 20 0.15 13.22 -6.83
CA ASP A 20 0.79 14.52 -7.01
C ASP A 20 1.64 14.96 -5.81
N ASN A 21 2.95 14.68 -5.86
CA ASN A 21 4.07 15.51 -5.32
C ASN A 21 4.03 16.07 -3.88
N ASP A 22 3.04 15.76 -3.05
CA ASP A 22 2.83 16.32 -1.69
C ASP A 22 3.12 15.27 -0.59
N THR A 23 4.02 14.33 -0.87
CA THR A 23 4.55 13.43 0.17
C THR A 23 5.75 14.11 0.81
N SER A 24 5.65 14.45 2.10
CA SER A 24 6.76 15.07 2.81
C SER A 24 7.92 14.09 2.95
N LEU A 25 9.15 14.61 3.06
CA LEU A 25 10.33 13.76 3.26
C LEU A 25 10.19 12.92 4.54
N ASP A 26 9.61 13.48 5.60
CA ASP A 26 9.29 12.76 6.85
C ASP A 26 8.30 11.61 6.63
N ASP A 27 7.29 11.78 5.78
CA ASP A 27 6.33 10.71 5.45
C ASP A 27 7.03 9.58 4.68
N LEU A 28 7.95 9.90 3.77
CA LEU A 28 8.75 8.90 3.06
C LEU A 28 9.67 8.12 4.00
N ILE A 29 10.28 8.79 4.98
CA ILE A 29 11.14 8.15 5.99
C ILE A 29 10.30 7.24 6.88
N ALA A 30 9.15 7.71 7.37
CA ALA A 30 8.23 6.91 8.17
C ALA A 30 7.69 5.70 7.39
N LEU A 31 7.39 5.90 6.09
CA LEU A 31 6.97 4.84 5.18
C LEU A 31 8.07 3.79 5.01
N ASP A 32 9.33 4.20 4.80
CA ASP A 32 10.48 3.29 4.65
C ASP A 32 10.73 2.47 5.94
N GLU A 33 10.63 3.10 7.12
CA GLU A 33 10.74 2.38 8.39
C GLU A 33 9.60 1.37 8.60
N ALA A 34 8.36 1.78 8.31
CA ALA A 34 7.20 0.91 8.41
C ALA A 34 7.29 -0.25 7.41
N LEU A 35 7.78 0.01 6.20
CA LEU A 35 8.10 -1.00 5.19
C LEU A 35 9.15 -2.00 5.66
N LYS A 36 10.23 -1.54 6.30
CA LYS A 36 11.26 -2.42 6.87
C LYS A 36 10.70 -3.32 7.97
N LYS A 37 9.79 -2.80 8.80
CA LYS A 37 9.09 -3.60 9.83
C LYS A 37 8.16 -4.62 9.18
N LEU A 38 7.33 -4.20 8.23
CA LEU A 38 6.44 -5.08 7.48
C LEU A 38 7.21 -6.18 6.74
N ALA A 39 8.38 -5.86 6.16
CA ALA A 39 9.23 -6.81 5.47
C ALA A 39 9.79 -7.90 6.39
N LYS A 40 9.98 -7.62 7.69
CA LYS A 40 10.39 -8.63 8.67
C LYS A 40 9.27 -9.62 8.98
N GLU A 41 8.02 -9.19 8.91
CA GLU A 41 6.85 -10.04 9.11
C GLU A 41 6.45 -10.79 7.83
N ASP A 42 6.38 -10.07 6.72
CA ASP A 42 5.99 -10.60 5.41
C ASP A 42 6.60 -9.79 4.26
N LEU A 43 7.59 -10.40 3.61
CA LEU A 43 8.29 -9.82 2.48
C LEU A 43 7.36 -9.54 1.28
N VAL A 44 6.34 -10.37 1.05
CA VAL A 44 5.44 -10.23 -0.11
C VAL A 44 4.55 -9.00 0.07
N LYS A 45 4.07 -8.75 1.30
CA LYS A 45 3.28 -7.55 1.61
C LYS A 45 4.12 -6.28 1.46
N ALA A 46 5.37 -6.31 1.91
CA ALA A 46 6.28 -5.18 1.76
C ALA A 46 6.62 -4.89 0.29
N GLU A 47 6.86 -5.93 -0.51
CA GLU A 47 7.16 -5.76 -1.93
C GLU A 47 5.95 -5.22 -2.71
N LEU A 48 4.73 -5.65 -2.35
CA LEU A 48 3.50 -5.10 -2.91
C LEU A 48 3.40 -3.59 -2.68
N VAL A 49 3.70 -3.13 -1.45
CA VAL A 49 3.70 -1.69 -1.14
C VAL A 49 4.79 -0.96 -1.93
N LYS A 50 5.99 -1.53 -2.04
CA LYS A 50 7.06 -0.90 -2.81
C LYS A 50 6.73 -0.74 -4.28
N LEU A 51 6.20 -1.78 -4.91
CA LEU A 51 5.79 -1.75 -6.32
C LEU A 51 4.72 -0.68 -6.56
N ARG A 52 3.82 -0.48 -5.60
CA ARG A 52 2.79 0.57 -5.70
C ARG A 52 3.32 1.98 -5.47
N TYR A 53 4.10 2.18 -4.41
CA TYR A 53 4.58 3.52 -4.03
C TYR A 53 5.78 3.99 -4.85
N PHE A 54 6.77 3.12 -5.09
CA PHE A 54 7.99 3.48 -5.82
C PHE A 54 7.89 3.26 -7.32
N ALA A 55 7.22 2.20 -7.77
CA ALA A 55 7.05 1.92 -9.20
C ALA A 55 5.73 2.46 -9.79
N GLY A 56 4.85 3.04 -8.96
CA GLY A 56 3.59 3.63 -9.40
C GLY A 56 2.58 2.60 -9.94
N LEU A 57 2.75 1.33 -9.60
CA LEU A 57 1.93 0.24 -10.13
C LEU A 57 0.58 0.12 -9.40
N THR A 58 -0.41 -0.46 -10.08
CA THR A 58 -1.67 -0.84 -9.44
C THR A 58 -1.53 -2.13 -8.64
N VAL A 59 -2.47 -2.43 -7.74
CA VAL A 59 -2.52 -3.72 -7.01
C VAL A 59 -2.56 -4.89 -7.96
N GLU A 60 -3.25 -4.76 -9.10
CA GLU A 60 -3.36 -5.83 -10.09
C GLU A 60 -2.02 -6.10 -10.77
N GLN A 61 -1.32 -5.05 -11.21
CA GLN A 61 0.02 -5.18 -11.82
C GLN A 61 1.04 -5.72 -10.81
N ALA A 62 1.00 -5.24 -9.57
CA ALA A 62 1.87 -5.75 -8.52
C ALA A 62 1.54 -7.21 -8.17
N ALA A 63 0.28 -7.63 -8.23
CA ALA A 63 -0.12 -9.03 -8.06
C ALA A 63 0.47 -9.94 -9.14
N GLU A 64 0.48 -9.48 -10.40
CA GLU A 64 1.07 -10.21 -11.52
C GLU A 64 2.59 -10.36 -11.36
N ILE A 65 3.29 -9.29 -10.95
CA ILE A 65 4.74 -9.33 -10.71
C ILE A 65 5.10 -10.25 -9.54
N LEU A 66 4.29 -10.24 -8.48
CA LEU A 66 4.47 -11.09 -7.31
C LEU A 66 3.92 -12.51 -7.48
N GLU A 67 3.37 -12.84 -8.66
CA GLU A 67 2.76 -14.13 -8.99
C GLU A 67 1.68 -14.57 -7.97
N ILE A 68 0.94 -13.61 -7.41
CA ILE A 68 -0.15 -13.85 -6.45
C ILE A 68 -1.52 -13.53 -7.05
N SER A 69 -2.58 -14.12 -6.47
CA SER A 69 -3.93 -13.80 -6.90
C SER A 69 -4.29 -12.34 -6.58
N ARG A 70 -5.08 -11.69 -7.45
CA ARG A 70 -5.60 -10.33 -7.23
C ARG A 70 -6.31 -10.17 -5.89
N ALA A 71 -7.04 -11.21 -5.45
CA ALA A 71 -7.69 -11.23 -4.14
C ALA A 71 -6.68 -11.25 -2.98
N THR A 72 -5.58 -11.99 -3.12
CA THR A 72 -4.48 -12.00 -2.15
C THR A 72 -3.80 -10.63 -2.08
N ALA A 73 -3.48 -10.04 -3.24
CA ALA A 73 -2.87 -8.73 -3.32
C ALA A 73 -3.75 -7.64 -2.69
N ALA A 74 -5.06 -7.64 -2.95
CA ALA A 74 -5.99 -6.69 -2.33
C ALA A 74 -6.05 -6.83 -0.79
N ARG A 75 -6.02 -8.07 -0.27
CA ARG A 75 -5.96 -8.32 1.18
C ARG A 75 -4.64 -7.84 1.78
N TYR A 76 -3.53 -8.12 1.09
CA TYR A 76 -2.19 -7.74 1.53
C TYR A 76 -2.02 -6.23 1.52
N TRP A 77 -2.51 -5.56 0.48
CA TRP A 77 -2.56 -4.11 0.39
C TRP A 77 -3.34 -3.49 1.56
N THR A 78 -4.53 -4.03 1.84
CA THR A 78 -5.37 -3.56 2.96
C THR A 78 -4.66 -3.70 4.30
N TYR A 79 -4.02 -4.86 4.54
CA TYR A 79 -3.24 -5.11 5.75
C TYR A 79 -2.05 -4.16 5.87
N ALA A 80 -1.28 -4.03 4.80
CA ALA A 80 -0.11 -3.18 4.76
C ALA A 80 -0.49 -1.71 5.00
N ARG A 81 -1.58 -1.23 4.40
CA ARG A 81 -2.12 0.12 4.63
C ARG A 81 -2.48 0.35 6.09
N ALA A 82 -3.14 -0.61 6.74
CA ALA A 82 -3.48 -0.50 8.16
C ALA A 82 -2.23 -0.46 9.05
N CYS A 83 -1.22 -1.26 8.72
CA CYS A 83 0.07 -1.27 9.41
C CYS A 83 0.84 0.05 9.23
N LEU A 84 0.90 0.57 8.00
CA LEU A 84 1.53 1.86 7.67
C LEU A 84 0.86 3.02 8.42
N PHE A 85 -0.48 3.06 8.41
CA PHE A 85 -1.22 4.11 9.12
C PHE A 85 -1.01 4.05 10.64
N HIS A 86 -0.90 2.83 11.20
CA HIS A 86 -0.57 2.65 12.61
C HIS A 86 0.83 3.19 12.93
N GLU A 87 1.82 2.92 12.08
CA GLU A 87 3.20 3.32 12.31
C GLU A 87 3.42 4.83 12.12
N ILE A 88 2.83 5.43 11.08
CA ILE A 88 2.90 6.88 10.84
C ILE A 88 2.24 7.64 12.00
N LYS A 89 1.05 7.20 12.44
CA LYS A 89 0.37 7.80 13.60
C LYS A 89 1.16 7.63 14.92
N LYS A 90 2.00 6.61 15.02
CA LYS A 90 2.89 6.39 16.16
C LYS A 90 4.14 7.30 16.11
N GLY A 91 4.54 7.76 14.92
CA GLY A 91 5.58 8.77 14.74
C GLY A 91 5.13 10.17 15.20
N ASP A 92 3.86 10.53 14.98
CA ASP A 92 3.29 11.84 15.37
C ASP A 92 3.22 12.06 16.89
N ILE A 93 3.10 11.01 17.70
CA ILE A 93 3.00 11.14 19.17
C ILE A 93 4.37 11.36 19.86
N GLY A 94 5.46 11.48 19.09
CA GLY A 94 6.83 11.56 19.61
C GLY A 94 7.55 12.90 19.44
N ASN A 95 7.03 13.86 18.65
CA ASN A 95 7.76 15.10 18.33
C ASN A 95 7.17 16.38 18.95
N SER A 96 6.57 16.27 20.13
CA SER A 96 6.28 17.41 21.01
C SER A 96 7.15 17.30 22.26
N GLY A 97 8.36 17.86 22.18
CA GLY A 97 9.29 18.05 23.29
C GLY A 97 9.85 19.46 23.26
#